data_AF-A0AAW2XXI2-F1
#
_entry.id   AF-A0AAW2XXI2-F1
#
_cell.length_a   1.000
_cell.length_b   1.000
_cell.length_c   1.000
_cell.angle_alpha   90.00
_cell.angle_beta   90.00
_cell.angle_gamma   90.00
#
_symmetry.space_group_name_H-M   'P 1'
#
loop_
_entity.id
_entity.type
_entity.pdbx_description
1 polymer ?
#
loop_
_entity_poly.entity_id
_entity_poly.type
_entity_poly.pdbx_seq_one_letter_code
_entity_poly.pdbx_strand_id
1 'polypeptide(L)'
;MHRMKDLYAVLDRDIRYAVTKAFFSTRMIEGSSVREHGVMMLSLVEKLKELPTHFEEEETYVDLVLQSLPPLFDQIIISYNMNGLEESLHELINMLVQYETTIEKSVPSVLGEMLQPLKRRAGIPDGGEEEG
;
A
#
# COMPACT_ATOMS: atom_id res chain seq x y z
N MET A 1 6.01 -40.91 18.98
CA MET A 1 5.12 -39.98 18.23
C MET A 1 5.14 -38.52 18.72
N HIS A 2 5.88 -38.15 19.79
CA HIS A 2 5.92 -36.76 20.27
C HIS A 2 6.69 -35.80 19.35
N ARG A 3 7.85 -36.24 18.83
CA ARG A 3 8.75 -35.42 18.00
C ARG A 3 8.13 -34.84 16.73
N MET A 4 7.16 -35.52 16.11
CA MET A 4 6.47 -35.00 14.93
C MET A 4 5.57 -33.82 15.28
N LYS A 5 4.77 -33.93 16.35
CA LYS A 5 3.88 -32.86 16.81
C LYS A 5 4.67 -31.60 17.17
N ASP A 6 5.82 -31.77 17.82
CA ASP A 6 6.70 -30.66 18.19
C ASP A 6 7.28 -29.94 16.96
N LEU A 7 7.66 -30.69 15.91
CA LEU A 7 8.14 -30.11 14.65
C LEU A 7 7.04 -29.32 13.93
N TYR A 8 5.81 -29.85 13.87
CA TYR A 8 4.67 -29.12 13.28
C TYR A 8 4.37 -27.83 14.06
N ALA A 9 4.38 -27.88 15.40
CA ALA A 9 4.14 -26.70 16.22
C ALA A 9 5.23 -25.62 16.07
N VAL A 10 6.50 -26.01 15.93
CA VAL A 10 7.60 -25.07 15.63
C VAL A 10 7.43 -24.45 14.24
N LEU A 11 7.10 -25.26 13.24
CA LEU A 11 6.85 -24.77 11.88
C LEU A 11 5.68 -23.75 11.85
N ASP A 12 4.59 -24.03 12.55
CA ASP A 12 3.45 -23.12 12.65
C ASP A 12 3.80 -21.80 13.34
N ARG A 13 4.72 -21.84 14.31
CA ARG A 13 5.24 -20.62 14.97
C ARG A 13 6.09 -19.80 14.02
N ASP A 14 6.99 -20.43 13.26
CA ASP A 14 7.88 -19.75 12.33
C ASP A 14 7.11 -19.12 11.15
N ILE A 15 6.14 -19.86 10.59
CA ILE A 15 5.26 -19.36 9.53
C ILE A 15 4.46 -18.15 10.04
N ARG A 16 3.82 -18.28 11.21
CA ARG A 16 3.03 -17.18 11.79
C ARG A 16 3.89 -15.96 12.10
N TYR A 17 5.10 -16.15 12.63
CA TYR A 17 6.03 -15.05 12.84
C TYR A 17 6.42 -14.37 11.52
N ALA A 18 6.73 -15.14 10.47
CA ALA A 18 7.12 -14.58 9.17
C ALA A 18 5.98 -13.77 8.53
N VAL A 19 4.75 -14.31 8.51
CA VAL A 19 3.59 -13.63 7.92
C VAL A 19 3.22 -12.38 8.72
N THR A 20 3.14 -12.46 10.04
CA THR A 20 2.86 -11.29 10.89
C THR A 20 3.93 -10.22 10.74
N LYS A 21 5.22 -10.60 10.76
CA LYS A 21 6.32 -9.66 10.52
C LYS A 21 6.19 -8.96 9.17
N ALA A 22 5.91 -9.72 8.10
CA ALA A 22 5.70 -9.14 6.78
C ALA A 22 4.54 -8.13 6.84
N PHE A 23 3.36 -8.56 7.29
CA PHE A 23 2.17 -7.71 7.37
C PHE A 23 2.38 -6.41 8.15
N PHE A 24 2.94 -6.48 9.36
CA PHE A 24 3.16 -5.29 10.19
C PHE A 24 4.28 -4.37 9.70
N SER A 25 5.21 -4.88 8.89
CA SER A 25 6.34 -4.10 8.36
C SER A 25 6.10 -3.54 6.96
N THR A 26 5.13 -4.08 6.21
CA THR A 26 4.80 -3.58 4.88
C THR A 26 4.30 -2.15 4.96
N ARG A 27 4.94 -1.26 4.21
CA ARG A 27 4.54 0.13 4.00
C ARG A 27 4.59 0.40 2.51
N MET A 28 3.57 1.09 2.02
CA MET A 28 3.53 1.52 0.62
C MET A 28 4.60 2.59 0.41
N ILE A 29 5.33 2.49 -0.71
CA ILE A 29 6.31 3.49 -1.11
C ILE A 29 5.57 4.65 -1.77
N GLU A 30 5.91 5.88 -1.41
CA GLU A 30 5.31 7.07 -2.03
C GLU A 30 5.55 7.09 -3.55
N GLY A 31 4.49 7.28 -4.33
CA GLY A 31 4.52 7.24 -5.80
C GLY A 31 4.57 5.84 -6.42
N SER A 32 4.54 4.77 -5.63
CA SER A 32 4.31 3.40 -6.13
C SER A 32 2.82 3.12 -6.35
N SER A 33 2.48 2.02 -7.03
CA SER A 33 1.09 1.70 -7.35
C SER A 33 0.29 1.25 -6.12
N VAL A 34 -0.81 1.94 -5.82
CA VAL A 34 -1.78 1.53 -4.80
C VAL A 34 -2.34 0.15 -5.08
N ARG A 35 -2.61 -0.16 -6.35
CA ARG A 35 -3.18 -1.46 -6.74
C ARG A 35 -2.23 -2.60 -6.35
N GLU A 36 -0.95 -2.48 -6.68
CA GLU A 36 0.04 -3.51 -6.38
C GLU A 36 0.21 -3.69 -4.87
N HIS A 37 0.28 -2.58 -4.13
CA HIS A 37 0.33 -2.59 -2.67
C HIS A 37 -0.92 -3.21 -2.04
N GLY A 38 -2.11 -2.84 -2.50
CA GLY A 38 -3.38 -3.37 -2.02
C GLY A 38 -3.51 -4.88 -2.24
N VAL A 39 -3.13 -5.38 -3.42
CA VAL A 39 -3.10 -6.83 -3.71
C VAL A 39 -2.11 -7.55 -2.79
N MET A 40 -0.94 -6.95 -2.53
CA MET A 40 0.03 -7.51 -1.59
C MET A 40 -0.55 -7.61 -0.18
N MET A 41 -1.15 -6.54 0.33
CA MET A 41 -1.77 -6.51 1.67
C MET A 41 -2.91 -7.53 1.77
N LEU A 42 -3.79 -7.61 0.77
CA LEU A 42 -4.85 -8.63 0.70
C LEU A 42 -4.28 -10.05 0.81
N SER A 43 -3.22 -10.36 0.05
CA SER A 43 -2.60 -11.69 0.11
C SER A 43 -1.99 -12.02 1.47
N LEU A 44 -1.56 -11.02 2.23
CA LEU A 44 -1.06 -11.19 3.60
C LEU A 44 -2.20 -11.39 4.59
N VAL A 45 -3.33 -10.69 4.41
CA VAL A 45 -4.56 -10.89 5.19
C VAL A 45 -5.09 -12.30 5.01
N GLU A 46 -5.19 -12.79 3.77
CA GLU A 46 -5.62 -14.17 3.48
C GLU A 46 -4.74 -15.19 4.20
N LYS A 47 -3.41 -15.02 4.15
CA LYS A 47 -2.46 -15.88 4.89
C LYS A 47 -2.62 -15.78 6.41
N LEU A 48 -2.96 -14.61 6.95
CA LEU A 48 -3.21 -14.45 8.38
C LEU A 48 -4.49 -15.15 8.83
N LYS A 49 -5.55 -15.11 7.99
CA LYS A 49 -6.82 -15.80 8.22
C LYS A 49 -6.68 -17.33 8.23
N GLU A 50 -5.73 -17.87 7.48
CA GLU A 50 -5.42 -19.32 7.49
C GLU A 50 -4.66 -19.77 8.74
N LEU A 51 -3.99 -18.85 9.42
CA LEU A 51 -3.22 -19.14 10.62
C LEU A 51 -4.11 -19.04 11.88
N PRO A 52 -3.84 -19.83 12.93
CA PRO A 52 -4.46 -19.65 14.24
C PRO A 52 -3.92 -18.37 14.88
N THR A 53 -4.46 -17.23 14.44
CA THR A 53 -4.16 -15.88 14.90
C THR A 53 -5.36 -15.30 15.64
N HIS A 54 -5.14 -14.28 16.47
CA HIS A 54 -6.18 -13.64 17.28
C HIS A 54 -6.86 -12.46 16.57
N PHE A 55 -6.69 -12.33 15.24
CA PHE A 55 -7.31 -11.28 14.45
C PHE A 55 -8.70 -11.74 14.02
N GLU A 56 -9.65 -11.69 14.95
CA GLU A 56 -11.02 -12.16 14.73
C GLU A 56 -11.90 -11.13 14.02
N GLU A 57 -11.54 -9.84 14.08
CA GLU A 57 -12.32 -8.73 13.55
C GLU A 57 -11.80 -8.28 12.18
N GLU A 58 -12.67 -8.29 11.15
CA GLU A 58 -12.32 -7.85 9.79
C GLU A 58 -11.82 -6.40 9.75
N GLU A 59 -12.40 -5.55 10.60
CA GLU A 59 -12.06 -4.14 10.77
C GLU A 59 -10.57 -3.94 11.14
N THR A 60 -9.99 -4.85 11.92
CA THR A 60 -8.56 -4.77 12.27
C THR A 60 -7.66 -4.89 11.05
N TYR A 61 -8.02 -5.71 10.06
CA TYR A 61 -7.25 -5.83 8.83
C TYR A 61 -7.38 -4.58 7.97
N VAL A 62 -8.58 -4.01 7.89
CA VAL A 62 -8.86 -2.74 7.20
C VAL A 62 -7.99 -1.62 7.78
N ASP A 63 -8.01 -1.44 9.09
CA ASP A 63 -7.20 -0.42 9.78
C ASP A 63 -5.71 -0.56 9.47
N LEU A 64 -5.21 -1.79 9.45
CA LEU A 64 -3.79 -2.06 9.18
C LEU A 64 -3.43 -1.81 7.71
N VAL A 65 -4.35 -2.05 6.77
CA VAL A 65 -4.17 -1.64 5.37
C VAL A 65 -4.13 -0.12 5.26
N LEU A 66 -5.06 0.60 5.90
CA LEU A 66 -5.06 2.07 5.89
C LEU A 66 -3.78 2.66 6.49
N GLN A 67 -3.29 2.12 7.61
CA GLN A 67 -2.05 2.54 8.27
C GLN A 67 -0.78 2.26 7.44
N SER A 68 -0.86 1.39 6.43
CA SER A 68 0.27 1.05 5.58
C SER A 68 0.49 2.06 4.44
N LEU A 69 -0.47 2.95 4.19
CA LEU A 69 -0.45 3.94 3.12
C LEU A 69 0.40 5.17 3.49
N PRO A 70 0.94 5.91 2.50
CA PRO A 70 1.67 7.13 2.76
C PRO A 70 0.72 8.30 3.08
N PRO A 71 1.23 9.41 3.66
CA PRO A 71 0.41 10.56 4.08
C PRO A 71 -0.42 11.21 2.98
N LEU A 72 -0.05 11.01 1.70
CA LEU A 72 -0.83 11.47 0.56
C LEU A 72 -2.27 10.91 0.53
N PHE A 73 -2.52 9.80 1.24
CA PHE A 73 -3.84 9.16 1.36
C PHE A 73 -4.62 9.60 2.60
N ASP A 74 -4.09 10.49 3.45
CA ASP A 74 -4.75 10.89 4.71
C ASP A 74 -6.17 11.44 4.48
N GLN A 75 -6.39 12.18 3.38
CA GLN A 75 -7.72 12.73 3.08
C GLN A 75 -8.76 11.64 2.79
N ILE A 76 -8.41 10.60 2.02
CA ILE A 76 -9.34 9.50 1.75
C ILE A 76 -9.55 8.64 3.00
N ILE A 77 -8.53 8.47 3.84
CA ILE A 77 -8.64 7.78 5.14
C ILE A 77 -9.62 8.51 6.07
N ILE A 78 -9.49 9.83 6.22
CA ILE A 78 -10.42 10.64 7.01
C ILE A 78 -11.84 10.51 6.46
N SER A 79 -12.01 10.57 5.14
CA SER A 79 -13.33 10.40 4.52
C SER A 79 -13.92 9.01 4.77
N TYR A 80 -13.11 7.96 4.71
CA TYR A 80 -13.53 6.59 4.98
C TYR A 80 -14.02 6.44 6.43
N ASN A 81 -13.20 6.87 7.40
CA ASN A 81 -13.51 6.78 8.82
C ASN A 81 -14.78 7.57 9.20
N MET A 82 -15.03 8.69 8.54
CA MET A 82 -16.20 9.54 8.81
C MET A 82 -17.50 8.99 8.21
N ASN A 83 -17.42 8.24 7.11
CA ASN A 83 -18.60 7.77 6.39
C ASN A 83 -19.11 6.40 6.88
N GLY A 84 -18.38 5.72 7.77
CA GLY A 84 -18.83 4.47 8.40
C GLY A 84 -19.14 3.37 7.38
N LEU A 85 -18.27 3.20 6.38
CA LEU A 85 -18.47 2.25 5.31
C LEU A 85 -18.12 0.83 5.78
N GLU A 86 -19.13 -0.02 5.94
CA GLU A 86 -18.95 -1.49 6.02
C GLU A 86 -18.58 -2.01 4.62
N GLU A 87 -17.34 -1.76 4.22
CA GLU A 87 -16.79 -2.20 2.93
C GLU A 87 -15.81 -3.35 3.13
N SER A 88 -15.88 -4.33 2.24
CA SER A 88 -14.90 -5.41 2.18
C SER A 88 -13.50 -4.86 1.84
N LEU A 89 -12.45 -5.62 2.18
CA LEU A 89 -11.08 -5.23 1.85
C LEU A 89 -10.86 -5.01 0.35
N HIS A 90 -11.57 -5.75 -0.50
CA HIS A 90 -11.55 -5.56 -1.96
C HIS A 90 -12.16 -4.22 -2.39
N GLU A 91 -13.28 -3.82 -1.78
CA GLU A 91 -13.93 -2.54 -2.05
C GLU A 91 -13.04 -1.38 -1.60
N LEU A 92 -12.44 -1.49 -0.41
CA LEU A 92 -11.44 -0.53 0.07
C LEU A 92 -10.31 -0.34 -0.94
N ILE A 93 -9.70 -1.42 -1.44
CA ILE A 93 -8.61 -1.35 -2.43
C ILE A 93 -9.09 -0.65 -3.70
N ASN A 94 -10.29 -0.97 -4.19
CA ASN A 94 -10.85 -0.32 -5.37
C ASN A 94 -11.10 1.18 -5.17
N MET A 95 -11.53 1.60 -3.98
CA MET A 95 -11.69 3.01 -3.62
C MET A 95 -10.35 3.74 -3.59
N LEU A 96 -9.32 3.14 -2.98
CA LEU A 96 -7.97 3.72 -2.92
C LEU A 96 -7.36 3.88 -4.31
N VAL A 97 -7.57 2.90 -5.22
CA VAL A 97 -7.13 2.99 -6.62
C VAL A 97 -7.84 4.14 -7.36
N GLN A 98 -9.14 4.33 -7.14
CA GLN A 98 -9.86 5.47 -7.73
C GLN A 98 -9.34 6.81 -7.20
N TYR A 99 -9.02 6.87 -5.91
CA TYR A 99 -8.42 8.04 -5.29
C TYR A 99 -7.04 8.37 -5.86
N GLU A 100 -6.17 7.37 -6.06
CA GLU A 100 -4.87 7.52 -6.73
C GLU A 100 -5.01 8.22 -8.09
N THR A 101 -5.94 7.77 -8.93
CA THR A 101 -6.17 8.41 -10.24
C THR A 101 -6.70 9.85 -10.14
N THR A 102 -7.36 10.19 -9.04
CA THR A 102 -7.84 11.55 -8.77
C THR A 102 -6.69 12.44 -8.33
N ILE A 103 -5.80 11.93 -7.47
CA ILE A 103 -4.58 12.62 -7.08
C ILE A 103 -3.73 12.92 -8.31
N GLU A 104 -3.45 11.92 -9.16
CA GLU A 104 -2.66 12.08 -10.39
C GLU A 104 -3.22 13.17 -11.32
N LYS A 105 -4.56 13.25 -11.45
CA LYS A 105 -5.23 14.30 -12.24
C LYS A 105 -5.19 15.67 -11.58
N SER A 106 -5.18 15.70 -10.25
CA SER A 106 -5.15 16.92 -9.43
C SER A 106 -3.75 17.49 -9.18
N VAL A 107 -2.70 16.81 -9.64
CA VAL A 107 -1.32 17.33 -9.71
C VAL A 107 -1.03 17.83 -11.13
N PRO A 108 -1.57 18.98 -11.58
CA PRO A 108 -0.92 19.71 -12.65
C PRO A 108 0.36 20.34 -12.07
N SER A 109 1.52 19.95 -12.62
CA SER A 109 2.81 20.68 -12.58
C SER A 109 3.84 20.52 -11.44
N VAL A 110 3.59 19.93 -10.26
CA VAL A 110 4.63 19.93 -9.20
C VAL A 110 5.83 18.98 -9.48
N LEU A 111 5.57 17.80 -10.08
CA LEU A 111 6.64 16.88 -10.50
C LEU A 111 7.47 17.45 -11.66
N GLY A 112 6.84 18.27 -12.51
CA GLY A 112 7.52 19.02 -13.58
C GLY A 112 8.48 20.07 -13.01
N GLU A 113 8.15 20.68 -11.87
CA GLU A 113 8.98 21.69 -11.20
C GLU A 113 10.14 21.10 -10.38
N MET A 114 9.93 19.96 -9.69
CA MET A 114 10.99 19.31 -8.90
C MET A 114 12.14 18.73 -9.75
N LEU A 115 11.91 18.45 -11.04
CA LEU A 115 12.93 17.97 -11.97
C LEU A 115 13.68 19.10 -12.72
N GLN A 116 13.23 20.35 -12.63
CA GLN A 116 13.91 21.49 -13.27
C GLN A 116 15.33 21.81 -12.74
N PRO A 117 15.66 21.59 -11.45
CA PRO A 117 17.01 21.84 -10.95
C PRO A 117 18.08 20.94 -11.60
N LEU A 118 17.68 19.76 -12.10
CA LEU A 118 18.60 18.81 -12.74
C LEU A 118 18.85 19.11 -14.23
N LYS A 119 17.88 19.69 -14.95
CA LYS A 119 18.08 20.13 -16.34
C LYS A 119 18.98 21.35 -16.48
N ARG A 120 18.88 22.33 -15.56
CA ARG A 120 19.76 23.53 -15.57
C ARG A 120 21.23 23.21 -15.30
N ARG A 121 21.53 22.11 -14.59
CA ARG A 121 22.91 21.67 -14.31
C ARG A 121 23.59 20.96 -15.48
N ALA A 122 22.82 20.44 -16.44
CA ALA A 122 23.33 19.65 -17.56
C ALA A 122 23.63 20.47 -18.82
N GLY A 123 23.33 21.78 -18.85
CA GLY A 123 23.70 22.65 -19.97
C GLY A 123 23.23 22.18 -21.34
N ILE A 124 22.08 21.48 -21.42
CA ILE A 124 21.51 21.07 -22.70
C ILE A 124 20.83 22.29 -23.31
N PRO A 125 21.30 22.81 -24.46
CA PRO A 125 20.65 23.93 -25.11
C PRO A 125 19.26 23.52 -25.56
N ASP A 126 18.30 24.39 -25.30
CA ASP A 126 16.94 24.30 -25.83
C ASP A 126 17.05 24.36 -27.36
N GLY A 127 16.73 23.24 -28.00
CA GLY A 127 16.75 23.12 -29.45
C GLY A 127 15.60 23.93 -30.03
N GLY A 128 15.85 25.24 -30.12
CA GLY A 128 14.99 26.20 -30.78
C GLY A 128 14.87 25.85 -32.26
N GLU A 129 13.63 25.93 -32.72
CA GLU A 129 13.19 25.99 -34.10
C GLU A 129 14.09 26.91 -34.93
N GLU A 130 14.54 26.44 -36.11
CA GLU A 130 14.88 27.33 -37.20
C GLU A 130 14.08 26.90 -38.42
N GLU A 131 13.22 27.81 -38.86
CA GLU A 131 12.45 27.78 -40.09
C GLU A 131 13.37 27.67 -41.32
N GLY A 132 12.88 26.97 -42.35
CA GLY A 132 13.45 26.89 -43.69
C GLY A 132 12.58 26.08 -44.63
#